data_AF-A0A543IBX7-F1
#
_entry.id   AF-A0A543IBX7-F1
#
_cell.length_a   1.000
_cell.length_b   1.000
_cell.length_c   1.000
_cell.angle_alpha   90.00
_cell.angle_beta   90.00
_cell.angle_gamma   90.00
#
_symmetry.space_group_name_H-M   'P 1'
#
loop_
_entity.id
_entity.type
_entity.pdbx_description
1 polymer ?
#
loop_
_entity_poly.entity_id
_entity_poly.type
_entity_poly.pdbx_seq_one_letter_code
_entity_poly.pdbx_strand_id
1 'polypeptide(L)'
;MAEKMYSVEEVADHLGLHVRTVRGYIRTGRLKAVRIGKQYRIAQSDLDELTGRERPAVPPETGAHVEVSSIVQIDGIDQAAADRLGTFVLAGVNTGPHQLRVQIVHDQERNRMKIVILGGAAATAEVLRLLDGLLGDDSGLFAGEGDDG
;
A
#
# COMPACT_ATOMS: atom_id res chain seq x y z
N MET A 1 8.20 22.96 9.03
CA MET A 1 9.05 22.55 10.17
C MET A 1 10.48 22.44 9.67
N ALA A 2 11.50 22.83 10.45
CA ALA A 2 12.89 22.78 10.01
C ALA A 2 13.35 21.34 9.79
N GLU A 3 13.91 21.04 8.62
CA GLU A 3 14.43 19.72 8.30
C GLU A 3 15.69 19.44 9.12
N LYS A 4 15.73 18.30 9.82
CA LYS A 4 16.90 17.89 10.61
C LYS A 4 18.02 17.46 9.66
N MET A 5 19.20 18.04 9.84
CA MET A 5 20.39 17.76 9.04
C MET A 5 21.42 17.02 9.87
N TYR A 6 21.88 15.88 9.37
CA TYR A 6 22.91 15.04 9.97
C TYR A 6 24.25 15.25 9.28
N SER A 7 25.32 15.13 10.04
CA SER A 7 26.68 14.94 9.53
C SER A 7 26.89 13.51 9.03
N VAL A 8 28.00 13.28 8.32
CA VAL A 8 28.36 11.94 7.82
C VAL A 8 28.63 10.99 8.99
N GLU A 9 29.22 11.52 10.06
CA GLU A 9 29.53 10.82 11.30
C GLU A 9 28.25 10.38 12.02
N GLU A 10 27.26 11.27 12.17
CA GLU A 10 25.97 10.92 12.77
C GLU A 10 25.23 9.86 11.95
N VAL A 11 25.25 9.96 10.61
CA VAL A 11 24.65 8.94 9.73
C VAL A 11 25.35 7.59 9.89
N ALA A 12 26.68 7.59 10.04
CA ALA A 12 27.45 6.38 10.26
C ALA A 12 27.05 5.69 11.56
N ASP A 13 26.93 6.45 12.65
CA ASP A 13 26.47 5.93 13.95
C ASP A 13 25.03 5.42 13.89
N HIS A 14 24.13 6.16 13.22
CA HIS A 14 22.72 5.78 13.05
C HIS A 14 22.54 4.47 12.27
N LEU A 15 23.37 4.21 11.27
CA LEU A 15 23.30 3.01 10.43
C LEU A 15 24.20 1.87 10.94
N GLY A 16 25.02 2.11 11.96
CA GLY A 16 26.06 1.17 12.39
C GLY A 16 27.11 0.90 11.30
N LEU A 17 27.32 1.85 10.38
CA LEU A 17 28.25 1.74 9.27
C LEU A 17 29.52 2.56 9.53
N HIS A 18 30.62 2.17 8.90
CA HIS A 18 31.83 2.98 8.94
C HIS A 18 31.65 4.26 8.10
N VAL A 19 32.15 5.42 8.58
CA VAL A 19 32.11 6.72 7.88
C VAL A 19 32.59 6.62 6.43
N ARG A 20 33.59 5.78 6.17
CA ARG A 20 34.11 5.51 4.81
C ARG A 20 33.03 4.95 3.86
N THR A 21 32.17 4.06 4.35
CA THR A 21 31.07 3.46 3.57
C THR A 21 30.02 4.51 3.24
N VAL A 22 29.67 5.35 4.22
CA VAL A 22 28.73 6.48 4.02
C VAL A 22 29.27 7.46 2.98
N ARG A 23 30.56 7.83 3.08
CA ARG A 23 31.23 8.66 2.04
C ARG A 23 31.24 7.97 0.68
N GLY A 24 31.37 6.64 0.65
CA GLY A 24 31.22 5.83 -0.55
C GLY A 24 29.84 5.98 -1.17
N TYR A 25 28.77 5.89 -0.38
CA TYR A 25 27.39 6.07 -0.85
C TYR A 25 27.10 7.46 -1.37
N ILE A 26 27.64 8.50 -0.72
CA ILE A 26 27.53 9.88 -1.22
C ILE A 26 28.22 10.00 -2.58
N ARG A 27 29.42 9.40 -2.72
CA ARG A 27 30.18 9.46 -3.97
C ARG A 27 29.54 8.67 -5.11
N THR A 28 28.92 7.54 -4.83
CA THR A 28 28.22 6.71 -5.83
C THR A 28 26.80 7.19 -6.12
N GLY A 29 26.33 8.23 -5.43
CA GLY A 29 24.97 8.78 -5.58
C GLY A 29 23.88 7.97 -4.89
N ARG A 30 24.23 6.94 -4.11
CA ARG A 30 23.26 6.15 -3.33
C ARG A 30 22.67 6.90 -2.14
N LEU A 31 23.38 7.88 -1.61
CA LEU A 31 22.92 8.74 -0.52
C LEU A 31 23.06 10.21 -0.93
N LYS A 32 21.95 10.94 -0.98
CA LYS A 32 21.96 12.37 -1.28
C LYS A 32 22.55 13.12 -0.09
N ALA A 33 23.43 14.07 -0.38
CA ALA A 33 24.03 14.94 0.62
C ALA A 33 24.27 16.32 0.03
N VAL A 34 23.96 17.36 0.80
CA VAL A 34 24.25 18.75 0.46
C VAL A 34 25.56 19.18 1.11
N ARG A 35 26.37 19.94 0.37
CA ARG A 35 27.64 20.46 0.90
C ARG A 35 27.39 21.83 1.53
N ILE A 36 27.41 21.89 2.85
CA ILE A 36 27.29 23.14 3.60
C ILE A 36 28.69 23.52 4.10
N GLY A 37 29.32 24.44 3.38
CA GLY A 37 30.72 24.82 3.61
C GLY A 37 31.70 23.69 3.29
N LYS A 38 32.43 23.23 4.31
CA LYS A 38 33.43 22.14 4.19
C LYS A 38 32.88 20.75 4.55
N GLN A 39 31.64 20.67 4.99
CA GLN A 39 31.03 19.44 5.49
C GLN A 39 29.89 18.99 4.57
N TYR A 40 29.71 17.67 4.46
CA TYR A 40 28.50 17.09 3.92
C TYR A 40 27.44 17.08 5.02
N ARG A 41 26.22 17.47 4.64
CA ARG A 41 25.03 17.39 5.47
C ARG A 41 24.00 16.54 4.73
N ILE A 42 23.40 15.60 5.45
CA ILE A 42 22.41 14.65 4.95
C ILE A 42 21.09 15.00 5.60
N ALA A 43 20.04 15.22 4.81
CA ALA A 43 18.73 15.45 5.38
C ALA A 43 18.19 14.15 6.00
N GLN A 44 17.40 14.26 7.07
CA GLN A 44 16.70 13.10 7.62
C GLN A 44 15.88 12.37 6.54
N SER A 45 15.23 13.13 5.65
CA SER A 45 14.48 12.61 4.50
C SER A 45 15.33 11.71 3.60
N ASP A 46 16.56 12.11 3.27
CA ASP A 46 17.47 11.35 2.39
C ASP A 46 18.00 10.09 3.07
N LEU A 47 18.17 10.12 4.40
CA LEU A 47 18.57 8.97 5.20
C LEU A 47 17.44 7.92 5.25
N ASP A 48 16.20 8.37 5.48
CA ASP A 48 15.02 7.48 5.48
C ASP A 48 14.85 6.80 4.09
N GLU A 49 15.05 7.53 2.99
CA GLU A 49 15.08 6.99 1.62
C GLU A 49 16.11 5.84 1.46
N LEU A 50 17.33 6.03 1.98
CA LEU A 50 18.38 5.02 1.90
C LEU A 50 18.02 3.74 2.68
N THR A 51 17.33 3.88 3.82
CA THR A 51 16.94 2.75 4.68
C THR A 51 15.71 1.98 4.20
N GLY A 52 15.11 2.38 3.07
CA GLY A 52 13.88 1.77 2.57
C GLY A 52 12.66 2.06 3.44
N ARG A 53 12.71 3.12 4.27
CA ARG A 53 11.48 3.75 4.77
C ARG A 53 10.93 4.54 3.61
N GLU A 54 10.21 3.83 2.74
CA GLU A 54 9.58 4.37 1.56
C GLU A 54 8.78 5.62 1.94
N ARG A 55 9.27 6.78 1.48
CA ARG A 55 8.39 7.91 1.24
C ARG A 55 7.72 7.64 -0.11
N PRO A 56 6.39 7.70 -0.24
CA PRO A 56 5.78 7.85 -1.55
C PRO A 56 6.32 9.15 -2.14
N ALA A 57 7.10 9.05 -3.20
CA ALA A 57 7.62 10.19 -3.93
C ALA A 57 6.47 10.84 -4.70
N VAL A 58 5.75 11.77 -4.06
CA VAL A 58 4.92 12.77 -4.75
C VAL A 58 5.15 14.12 -4.03
N PRO A 59 5.43 15.22 -4.75
CA PRO A 59 5.46 16.56 -4.18
C PRO A 59 4.15 16.85 -3.43
N PRO A 60 4.10 17.81 -2.48
CA PRO A 60 2.87 18.11 -1.75
C PRO A 60 1.85 18.74 -2.71
N GLU A 61 1.05 17.89 -3.35
CA GLU A 61 -0.23 18.29 -3.90
C GLU A 61 -1.04 18.82 -2.72
N THR A 62 -1.41 20.09 -2.77
CA THR A 62 -1.98 20.84 -1.65
C THR A 62 -3.44 20.46 -1.42
N GLY A 63 -3.71 19.17 -1.22
CA GLY A 63 -5.02 18.59 -0.96
C GLY A 63 -5.02 17.81 0.36
N ALA A 64 -6.18 17.72 1.00
CA ALA A 64 -6.35 16.87 2.17
C ALA A 64 -6.04 15.41 1.80
N HIS A 65 -5.10 14.80 2.52
CA HIS A 65 -4.78 13.38 2.37
C HIS A 65 -5.92 12.56 3.00
N VAL A 66 -6.74 11.92 2.16
CA VAL A 66 -7.88 11.10 2.60
C VAL A 66 -7.54 9.63 2.44
N GLU A 67 -7.44 8.94 3.56
CA GLU A 67 -7.33 7.48 3.60
C GLU A 67 -8.63 6.85 4.07
N VAL A 68 -8.91 5.67 3.53
CA VAL A 68 -10.09 4.87 3.84
C VAL A 68 -9.65 3.48 4.28
N SER A 69 -10.27 3.02 5.36
CA SER A 69 -10.27 1.61 5.76
C SER A 69 -11.71 1.11 5.66
N SER A 70 -11.93 0.14 4.78
CA SER A 70 -13.25 -0.44 4.55
C SER A 70 -13.24 -1.93 4.82
N ILE A 71 -14.27 -2.40 5.51
CA ILE A 71 -14.51 -3.83 5.75
C ILE A 71 -15.83 -4.17 5.08
N VAL A 72 -15.78 -5.06 4.09
CA VAL A 72 -16.96 -5.62 3.43
C VAL A 72 -17.17 -7.03 3.96
N GLN A 73 -18.38 -7.31 4.45
CA GLN A 73 -18.78 -8.64 4.88
C GLN A 73 -19.87 -9.16 3.95
N ILE A 74 -19.70 -10.39 3.49
CA ILE A 74 -20.64 -11.11 2.64
C ILE A 74 -20.98 -12.42 3.36
N ASP A 75 -22.25 -12.61 3.67
CA ASP A 75 -22.78 -13.81 4.31
C ASP A 75 -23.50 -14.69 3.26
N GLY A 76 -23.50 -16.01 3.45
CA GLY A 76 -24.19 -16.95 2.56
C GLY A 76 -23.46 -17.25 1.24
N ILE A 77 -22.17 -16.92 1.14
CA ILE A 77 -21.36 -17.17 -0.07
C ILE A 77 -20.77 -18.58 -0.03
N ASP A 78 -20.96 -19.35 -1.11
CA ASP A 78 -20.35 -20.67 -1.26
C ASP A 78 -18.86 -20.57 -1.65
N GLN A 79 -18.15 -21.70 -1.61
CA GLN A 79 -16.72 -21.74 -1.91
C GLN A 79 -16.38 -21.31 -3.35
N ALA A 80 -17.17 -21.73 -4.33
CA ALA A 80 -16.90 -21.41 -5.74
C ALA A 80 -17.12 -19.92 -6.02
N ALA A 81 -18.15 -19.33 -5.42
CA ALA A 81 -18.44 -17.92 -5.45
C ALA A 81 -17.34 -17.10 -4.75
N ALA A 82 -16.88 -17.54 -3.57
CA ALA A 82 -15.81 -16.88 -2.82
C ALA A 82 -14.47 -16.87 -3.59
N ASP A 83 -14.10 -17.98 -4.24
CA ASP A 83 -12.87 -18.07 -5.04
C ASP A 83 -12.91 -17.15 -6.26
N ARG A 84 -14.06 -17.10 -6.94
CA ARG A 84 -14.32 -16.19 -8.08
C ARG A 84 -14.25 -14.73 -7.65
N LEU A 85 -14.93 -14.37 -6.56
CA LEU A 85 -14.90 -13.01 -5.98
C LEU A 85 -13.49 -12.61 -5.55
N GLY A 86 -12.76 -13.53 -4.91
CA GLY A 86 -11.37 -13.29 -4.50
C GLY A 86 -10.46 -12.95 -5.68
N THR A 87 -10.55 -13.75 -6.75
CA THR A 87 -9.77 -13.53 -7.98
C THR A 87 -10.14 -12.21 -8.64
N PHE A 88 -11.43 -11.90 -8.73
CA PHE A 88 -11.90 -10.66 -9.35
C PHE A 88 -11.42 -9.43 -8.57
N VAL A 89 -11.57 -9.44 -7.24
CA VAL A 89 -11.12 -8.33 -6.39
C VAL A 89 -9.61 -8.12 -6.57
N LEU A 90 -8.80 -9.17 -6.46
CA LEU A 90 -7.35 -9.09 -6.66
C LEU A 90 -6.97 -8.58 -8.05
N ALA A 91 -7.70 -8.95 -9.10
CA ALA A 91 -7.48 -8.42 -10.45
C ALA A 91 -7.83 -6.93 -10.53
N GLY A 92 -8.97 -6.51 -9.95
CA GLY A 92 -9.44 -5.14 -9.96
C GLY A 92 -8.52 -4.16 -9.24
N VAL A 93 -7.99 -4.53 -8.06
CA VAL A 93 -7.09 -3.64 -7.31
C VAL A 93 -5.72 -3.40 -7.94
N ASN A 94 -5.29 -4.23 -8.89
CA ASN A 94 -4.00 -4.05 -9.58
C ASN A 94 -4.07 -3.11 -10.81
N THR A 95 -5.27 -2.60 -11.16
CA THR A 95 -5.47 -1.84 -12.41
C THR A 95 -5.29 -0.33 -12.28
N GLY A 96 -5.16 0.21 -11.06
CA GLY A 96 -5.11 1.65 -10.80
C GLY A 96 -3.74 2.20 -10.39
N PRO A 97 -3.52 3.53 -10.51
CA PRO A 97 -2.27 4.20 -10.14
C PRO A 97 -2.05 4.31 -8.62
N HIS A 98 -3.01 3.86 -7.80
CA HIS A 98 -2.97 3.97 -6.34
C HIS A 98 -2.96 2.56 -5.75
N GLN A 99 -1.91 2.25 -5.00
CA GLN A 99 -1.70 0.91 -4.46
C GLN A 99 -2.67 0.66 -3.29
N LEU A 100 -3.76 -0.04 -3.57
CA LEU A 100 -4.69 -0.50 -2.53
C LEU A 100 -4.14 -1.78 -1.87
N ARG A 101 -4.18 -1.83 -0.54
CA ARG A 101 -3.92 -3.06 0.20
C ARG A 101 -5.23 -3.76 0.49
N VAL A 102 -5.36 -4.98 -0.02
CA VAL A 102 -6.56 -5.81 0.19
C VAL A 102 -6.20 -7.08 0.92
N GLN A 103 -6.99 -7.44 1.92
CA GLN A 103 -6.95 -8.75 2.58
C GLN A 103 -8.30 -9.40 2.48
N ILE A 104 -8.31 -10.68 2.08
CA ILE A 104 -9.52 -11.46 1.90
C ILE A 104 -9.44 -12.64 2.88
N VAL A 105 -10.50 -12.82 3.67
CA VAL A 105 -10.63 -13.92 4.63
C VAL A 105 -11.96 -14.60 4.35
N HIS A 106 -11.93 -15.89 4.04
CA HIS A 106 -13.14 -16.70 3.85
C HIS A 106 -13.25 -17.72 4.99
N ASP A 107 -14.39 -17.72 5.67
CA ASP A 107 -14.79 -18.65 6.73
C ASP A 107 -15.82 -19.61 6.14
N GLN A 108 -15.35 -20.78 5.69
CA GLN A 108 -16.16 -21.80 5.03
C GLN A 108 -17.20 -22.43 5.98
N GLU A 109 -16.87 -22.59 7.26
CA GLU A 109 -17.81 -23.16 8.24
C GLU A 109 -19.02 -22.24 8.48
N ARG A 110 -18.84 -20.93 8.27
CA ARG A 110 -19.90 -19.93 8.42
C ARG A 110 -20.43 -19.38 7.10
N ASN A 111 -19.98 -19.91 5.95
CA ASN A 111 -20.27 -19.38 4.61
C ASN A 111 -20.14 -17.85 4.55
N ARG A 112 -19.02 -17.33 5.07
CA ARG A 112 -18.84 -15.88 5.26
C ARG A 112 -17.49 -15.41 4.76
N MET A 113 -17.50 -14.39 3.92
CA MET A 113 -16.31 -13.74 3.39
C MET A 113 -16.16 -12.33 3.98
N LYS A 114 -14.93 -11.98 4.35
CA LYS A 114 -14.53 -10.63 4.77
C LYS A 114 -13.45 -10.10 3.86
N ILE A 115 -13.62 -8.88 3.39
CA ILE A 115 -12.67 -8.17 2.55
C ILE A 115 -12.30 -6.88 3.28
N VAL A 116 -11.02 -6.70 3.59
CA VAL A 116 -10.46 -5.50 4.21
C VAL A 116 -9.69 -4.74 3.15
N ILE A 117 -10.08 -3.49 2.90
CA ILE A 117 -9.49 -2.61 1.88
C ILE A 117 -8.91 -1.38 2.59
N LEU A 118 -7.64 -1.09 2.30
CA LEU A 118 -6.92 0.07 2.82
C LEU A 118 -6.33 0.88 1.66
N GLY A 119 -6.58 2.18 1.64
CA GLY A 119 -5.91 3.14 0.76
C GLY A 119 -6.77 4.36 0.41
N GLY A 120 -6.52 4.97 -0.74
CA GLY A 120 -7.14 6.23 -1.14
C GLY A 120 -8.64 6.13 -1.41
N ALA A 121 -9.39 7.18 -1.06
CA ALA A 121 -10.86 7.18 -1.15
C ALA A 121 -11.43 6.88 -2.55
N ALA A 122 -10.84 7.46 -3.60
CA ALA A 122 -11.31 7.28 -4.98
C ALA A 122 -11.16 5.82 -5.44
N ALA A 123 -9.99 5.24 -5.20
CA ALA A 123 -9.71 3.84 -5.54
C ALA A 123 -10.59 2.88 -4.73
N THR A 124 -10.77 3.13 -3.43
CA THR A 124 -11.69 2.32 -2.60
C THR A 124 -13.12 2.38 -3.13
N ALA A 125 -13.60 3.56 -3.56
CA ALA A 125 -14.94 3.70 -4.12
C ALA A 125 -15.14 2.92 -5.44
N GLU A 126 -14.12 2.85 -6.29
CA GLU A 126 -14.17 2.02 -7.51
C GLU A 126 -14.32 0.53 -7.18
N VAL A 127 -13.53 0.03 -6.23
CA VAL A 127 -13.64 -1.38 -5.78
C VAL A 127 -15.02 -1.67 -5.19
N LEU A 128 -15.57 -0.77 -4.39
CA LEU A 128 -16.90 -0.95 -3.81
C LEU A 128 -18.00 -0.99 -4.89
N ARG A 129 -17.92 -0.16 -5.94
CA ARG A 129 -18.86 -0.22 -7.07
C ARG A 129 -18.75 -1.53 -7.84
N LEU A 130 -17.54 -2.04 -8.02
CA LEU A 130 -17.31 -3.33 -8.68
C LEU A 130 -17.89 -4.49 -7.86
N LEU A 131 -17.71 -4.46 -6.53
CA LEU A 131 -18.30 -5.45 -5.63
C LEU A 131 -19.83 -5.39 -5.65
N ASP A 132 -20.41 -4.20 -5.58
CA ASP A 132 -21.86 -3.98 -5.65
C ASP A 132 -22.44 -4.50 -6.97
N GLY A 133 -21.82 -4.19 -8.09
CA GLY A 133 -22.23 -4.68 -9.42
C GLY A 133 -22.05 -6.18 -9.64
N LEU A 134 -21.26 -6.87 -8.81
CA LEU A 134 -21.09 -8.33 -8.83
C LEU A 134 -22.05 -9.06 -7.90
N LEU A 135 -22.42 -8.42 -6.80
CA LEU A 135 -23.31 -8.96 -5.77
C LEU A 135 -24.78 -8.61 -6.02
N GLY A 136 -25.06 -7.63 -6.90
CA GLY A 136 -26.41 -7.26 -7.29
C GLY A 136 -27.15 -8.36 -8.06
N ASP A 137 -28.48 -8.37 -7.92
CA ASP A 137 -29.41 -9.41 -8.42
C ASP A 137 -29.30 -9.72 -9.93
N ASP A 138 -28.73 -8.82 -10.74
CA ASP A 138 -28.59 -8.96 -12.21
C ASP A 138 -27.34 -9.73 -12.64
N SER A 139 -26.44 -10.04 -11.69
CA SER A 139 -25.09 -10.51 -12.03
C SER A 139 -25.06 -11.95 -12.53
N GLY A 140 -26.01 -12.80 -12.13
CA GLY A 140 -26.10 -14.23 -12.51
C GLY A 140 -24.87 -15.11 -12.21
N LEU A 141 -23.77 -14.52 -11.71
CA LEU A 141 -22.43 -15.12 -11.60
C LEU A 141 -22.26 -15.97 -10.33
N PHE A 142 -23.13 -15.76 -9.35
CA PHE A 142 -23.08 -16.38 -8.01
C PHE A 142 -24.41 -17.05 -7.60
N ALA A 143 -25.38 -17.17 -8.52
CA ALA A 143 -26.54 -18.02 -8.28
C ALA A 143 -26.03 -19.47 -8.23
N GLY A 144 -25.91 -19.99 -7.01
CA GLY A 144 -25.56 -21.38 -6.78
C GLY A 144 -26.55 -22.28 -7.50
N GLU A 145 -26.00 -23.26 -8.22
CA GLU A 145 -26.73 -24.43 -8.70
C GLU A 145 -27.19 -25.21 -7.47
N GLY A 146 -28.36 -24.83 -6.96
CA GLY A 146 -29.06 -25.50 -5.89
C GLY A 146 -30.36 -26.07 -6.43
N ASP A 147 -30.27 -27.09 -7.28
CA ASP A 147 -31.26 -28.16 -7.38
C ASP A 147 -30.74 -29.27 -8.31
N ASP A 148 -30.33 -30.41 -7.75
CA ASP A 148 -30.66 -31.73 -8.31
C ASP A 148 -30.16 -32.86 -7.38
N GLY A 149 -31.12 -33.61 -6.81
CA GLY A 149 -30.95 -35.02 -6.41
C GLY A 149 -30.89 -35.35 -4.93
#